data_AF-A0A7W0JV87-F1
#
_entry.id   AF-A0A7W0JV87-F1
#
_cell.length_a   1.000
_cell.length_b   1.000
_cell.length_c   1.000
_cell.angle_alpha   90.00
_cell.angle_beta   90.00
_cell.angle_gamma   90.00
#
_symmetry.space_group_name_H-M   'P 1'
#
loop_
_entity.id
_entity.type
_entity.pdbx_description
1 polymer ?
#
loop_
_entity_poly.entity_id
_entity_poly.type
_entity_poly.pdbx_seq_one_letter_code
_entity_poly.pdbx_strand_id
1 'polypeptide(L)'
;IFHWSRKPEHAIEHCLRVLELNPNLRVVYWFLADAYVEKGDFASAIATIENAPIALNDPVTLSAAAHASGKAGERRRALEILSELERQSSQEYEPAFHIAQIYLGLGDNEQALAWLEKACDERSVWLIWLGVDPKFDPLRSNPRFEDLLRRVGLPHSLDNYR
;
A
#
# COMPACT_ATOMS: atom_id res chain seq x y z
N ILE A 1 11.11 4.66 11.53
CA ILE A 1 11.34 5.71 10.50
C ILE A 1 12.49 5.25 9.59
N PHE A 2 12.33 4.13 8.86
CA PHE A 2 13.34 3.63 7.92
C PHE A 2 12.67 2.84 6.79
N HIS A 3 12.23 3.53 5.73
CA HIS A 3 11.75 2.93 4.48
C HIS A 3 12.45 3.56 3.25
N TRP A 4 13.53 4.31 3.45
CA TRP A 4 13.95 5.34 2.50
C TRP A 4 15.37 5.21 2.00
N SER A 5 15.71 4.06 1.41
CA SER A 5 16.96 3.94 0.65
C SER A 5 16.85 3.05 -0.59
N ARG A 6 15.65 2.62 -1.02
CA ARG A 6 15.52 1.53 -2.02
C ARG A 6 16.41 0.33 -1.67
N LYS A 7 16.51 0.04 -0.38
CA LYS A 7 17.22 -1.11 0.16
C LYS A 7 16.19 -2.06 0.75
N PRO A 8 15.37 -2.72 -0.10
CA PRO A 8 14.31 -3.58 0.38
C PRO A 8 14.83 -4.64 1.36
N GLU A 9 16.09 -5.06 1.22
CA GLU A 9 16.74 -6.03 2.11
C GLU A 9 16.80 -5.57 3.58
N HIS A 10 17.14 -4.30 3.83
CA HIS A 10 17.21 -3.79 5.20
C HIS A 10 15.80 -3.63 5.79
N ALA A 11 14.83 -3.18 4.98
CA ALA A 11 13.44 -3.08 5.40
C ALA A 11 12.87 -4.45 5.79
N ILE A 12 13.16 -5.48 4.99
CA ILE A 12 12.80 -6.88 5.27
C ILE A 12 13.42 -7.34 6.60
N GLU A 13 14.74 -7.20 6.79
CA GLU A 13 15.42 -7.62 8.02
C GLU A 13 14.81 -6.94 9.26
N HIS A 14 14.59 -5.63 9.19
CA HIS A 14 14.01 -4.88 10.30
C HIS A 14 12.58 -5.30 10.61
N CYS A 15 11.73 -5.49 9.59
CA CYS A 15 10.35 -5.91 9.80
C CYS A 15 10.29 -7.32 10.41
N LEU A 16 11.13 -8.25 9.93
CA LEU A 16 11.22 -9.60 10.50
C LEU A 16 11.62 -9.56 11.98
N ARG A 17 12.65 -8.78 12.34
CA ARG A 17 13.05 -8.62 13.75
C ARG A 17 11.93 -8.01 14.62
N VAL A 18 11.14 -7.09 14.07
CA VAL A 18 10.00 -6.53 14.79
C VAL A 18 8.90 -7.57 14.99
N LEU A 19 8.63 -8.42 14.00
CA LEU A 19 7.64 -9.50 14.11
C LEU A 19 8.09 -10.62 15.06
N GLU A 20 9.39 -10.88 15.16
CA GLU A 20 9.95 -11.78 16.19
C GLU A 20 9.65 -11.27 17.61
N LEU A 21 9.67 -9.96 17.81
CA LEU A 21 9.39 -9.33 19.11
C LEU A 21 7.90 -9.13 19.37
N ASN A 22 7.13 -8.80 18.34
CA ASN A 22 5.69 -8.58 18.44
C ASN A 22 4.98 -8.96 17.12
N PRO A 23 4.45 -10.19 17.03
CA PRO A 23 3.80 -10.70 15.82
C PRO A 23 2.39 -10.12 15.58
N ASN A 24 1.86 -9.29 16.48
CA ASN A 24 0.51 -8.73 16.35
C ASN A 24 0.49 -7.32 15.72
N LEU A 25 1.64 -6.81 15.27
CA LEU A 25 1.75 -5.49 14.66
C LEU A 25 1.36 -5.51 13.19
N ARG A 26 0.07 -5.30 12.91
CA ARG A 26 -0.52 -5.25 11.56
C ARG A 26 0.29 -4.46 10.53
N VAL A 27 0.70 -3.23 10.89
CA VAL A 27 1.39 -2.33 9.96
C VAL A 27 2.74 -2.89 9.48
N VAL A 28 3.36 -3.78 10.26
CA VAL A 28 4.64 -4.40 9.92
C VAL A 28 4.48 -5.43 8.81
N TYR A 29 3.36 -6.15 8.77
CA TYR A 29 3.06 -7.06 7.65
C TYR A 29 2.87 -6.30 6.33
N TRP A 30 2.22 -5.13 6.38
CA TRP A 30 2.09 -4.25 5.21
C TRP A 30 3.48 -3.80 4.71
N PHE A 31 4.32 -3.22 5.58
CA PHE A 31 5.67 -2.81 5.20
C PHE A 31 6.54 -3.97 4.70
N LEU A 32 6.44 -5.14 5.32
CA LEU A 32 7.20 -6.32 4.91
C LEU A 32 6.77 -6.80 3.52
N ALA A 33 5.46 -6.87 3.26
CA ALA A 33 4.94 -7.22 1.94
C ALA A 33 5.40 -6.22 0.88
N ASP A 34 5.36 -4.93 1.20
CA ASP A 34 5.79 -3.87 0.29
C ASP A 34 7.28 -3.93 -0.03
N ALA A 35 8.12 -4.17 0.98
CA ALA A 35 9.54 -4.35 0.79
C ALA A 35 9.84 -5.57 -0.10
N TYR A 36 9.09 -6.67 0.03
CA TYR A 36 9.20 -7.81 -0.88
C TYR A 36 8.74 -7.47 -2.31
N VAL A 37 7.67 -6.69 -2.47
CA VAL A 37 7.22 -6.20 -3.79
C VAL A 37 8.29 -5.33 -4.44
N GLU A 38 8.91 -4.41 -3.70
CA GLU A 38 10.01 -3.57 -4.21
C GLU A 38 11.22 -4.39 -4.64
N LYS A 39 11.49 -5.50 -3.94
CA LYS A 39 12.53 -6.47 -4.31
C LYS A 39 12.16 -7.30 -5.56
N GLY A 40 10.90 -7.28 -5.98
CA GLY A 40 10.36 -8.14 -7.02
C GLY A 40 10.06 -9.57 -6.56
N ASP A 41 10.14 -9.85 -5.26
CA ASP A 41 9.81 -11.15 -4.67
C ASP A 41 8.34 -11.19 -4.27
N PHE A 42 7.47 -11.27 -5.28
CA PHE A 42 6.03 -11.24 -5.05
C PHE A 42 5.51 -12.46 -4.29
N ALA A 43 6.18 -13.60 -4.41
CA ALA A 43 5.84 -14.82 -3.67
C ALA A 43 5.99 -14.61 -2.16
N SER A 44 7.12 -14.04 -1.71
CA SER A 44 7.33 -13.71 -0.31
C SER A 44 6.39 -12.62 0.19
N ALA A 45 6.05 -11.64 -0.66
CA ALA A 45 5.07 -10.61 -0.33
C ALA A 45 3.68 -11.20 -0.03
N ILE A 46 3.21 -12.10 -0.89
CA ILE A 46 1.92 -12.80 -0.71
C ILE A 46 1.96 -13.69 0.52
N ALA A 47 3.02 -14.49 0.67
CA ALA A 47 3.19 -15.39 1.82
C ALA A 47 3.24 -14.63 3.16
N THR A 48 3.79 -13.42 3.18
CA THR A 48 3.82 -12.56 4.37
C THR A 48 2.40 -12.29 4.88
N ILE A 49 1.47 -12.02 3.98
CA ILE A 49 0.08 -11.73 4.34
C ILE A 49 -0.69 -13.01 4.67
N GLU A 50 -0.48 -14.09 3.91
CA GLU A 50 -1.13 -15.39 4.17
C GLU A 50 -0.74 -15.99 5.53
N ASN A 51 0.48 -15.72 6.00
CA ASN A 51 0.96 -16.17 7.31
C ASN A 51 0.71 -15.16 8.43
N ALA A 52 0.07 -14.02 8.15
CA ALA A 52 -0.31 -13.08 9.19
C ALA A 52 -1.37 -13.72 10.11
N PRO A 53 -1.37 -13.41 11.43
CA PRO A 53 -2.40 -13.87 12.33
C PRO A 53 -3.79 -13.57 11.78
N ILE A 54 -4.72 -14.52 11.85
CA ILE A 54 -6.10 -14.40 11.32
C ILE A 54 -6.81 -13.15 11.86
N ALA A 55 -6.50 -12.75 13.11
CA ALA A 55 -7.02 -11.54 13.73
C ALA A 55 -6.63 -10.24 13.01
N LEU A 56 -5.65 -10.28 12.10
CA LEU A 56 -5.17 -9.16 11.30
C LEU A 56 -5.68 -9.23 9.85
N ASN A 57 -6.58 -10.15 9.52
CA ASN A 57 -7.22 -10.23 8.21
C ASN A 57 -8.23 -9.09 8.05
N ASP A 58 -7.73 -7.93 7.65
CA ASP A 58 -8.45 -6.68 7.57
C ASP A 58 -8.12 -5.94 6.26
N PRO A 59 -8.79 -4.82 5.95
CA PRO A 59 -8.58 -4.11 4.69
C PRO A 59 -7.12 -3.74 4.39
N VAL A 60 -6.32 -3.43 5.43
CA VAL A 60 -4.92 -3.06 5.28
C VAL A 60 -4.11 -4.24 4.74
N THR A 61 -4.16 -5.38 5.42
CA THR A 61 -3.39 -6.57 5.03
C THR A 61 -3.87 -7.16 3.71
N LEU A 62 -5.19 -7.20 3.49
CA LEU A 62 -5.79 -7.64 2.23
C LEU A 62 -5.35 -6.78 1.05
N SER A 63 -5.28 -5.46 1.22
CA SER A 63 -4.82 -4.57 0.16
C SER A 63 -3.36 -4.78 -0.23
N ALA A 64 -2.49 -5.10 0.74
CA ALA A 64 -1.10 -5.43 0.47
C ALA A 64 -0.98 -6.72 -0.37
N ALA A 65 -1.76 -7.76 -0.02
CA ALA A 65 -1.79 -9.01 -0.77
C ALA A 65 -2.32 -8.80 -2.20
N ALA A 66 -3.38 -8.01 -2.36
CA ALA A 66 -3.96 -7.70 -3.67
C ALA A 66 -3.02 -6.85 -4.53
N HIS A 67 -2.35 -5.86 -3.94
CA HIS A 67 -1.30 -5.09 -4.61
C HIS A 67 -0.17 -6.02 -5.10
N ALA A 68 0.38 -6.87 -4.22
CA ALA A 68 1.42 -7.83 -4.56
C ALA A 68 0.96 -8.82 -5.65
N SER A 69 -0.28 -9.32 -5.56
CA SER A 69 -0.89 -10.20 -6.56
C SER A 69 -0.98 -9.51 -7.93
N GLY A 70 -1.39 -8.23 -7.96
CA GLY A 70 -1.42 -7.43 -9.19
C GLY A 70 -0.03 -7.31 -9.81
N LYS A 71 0.98 -6.99 -9.01
CA LYS A 71 2.40 -6.89 -9.45
C LYS A 71 2.97 -8.23 -9.94
N ALA A 72 2.51 -9.35 -9.38
CA ALA A 72 2.86 -10.70 -9.82
C ALA A 72 2.17 -11.11 -11.14
N GLY A 73 1.23 -10.32 -11.66
CA GLY A 73 0.40 -10.69 -12.82
C GLY A 73 -0.79 -11.57 -12.46
N GLU A 74 -1.04 -11.84 -11.17
CA GLU A 74 -2.20 -12.59 -10.67
C GLU A 74 -3.46 -11.69 -10.63
N ARG A 75 -3.81 -11.10 -11.77
CA ARG A 75 -4.89 -10.12 -11.90
C ARG A 75 -6.22 -10.62 -11.32
N ARG A 76 -6.58 -11.88 -11.56
CA ARG A 76 -7.84 -12.47 -11.04
C ARG A 76 -7.90 -12.39 -9.52
N ARG A 77 -6.82 -12.77 -8.83
CA ARG A 77 -6.74 -12.77 -7.37
C ARG A 77 -6.82 -11.36 -6.81
N ALA A 78 -6.11 -10.41 -7.42
CA ALA A 78 -6.18 -9.00 -7.02
C ALA A 78 -7.60 -8.42 -7.15
N LEU A 79 -8.31 -8.76 -8.23
CA LEU A 79 -9.69 -8.34 -8.46
C LEU A 79 -10.69 -8.99 -7.48
N GLU A 80 -10.47 -10.26 -7.10
CA GLU A 80 -11.32 -10.93 -6.10
C GLU A 80 -11.24 -10.24 -4.73
N ILE A 81 -10.03 -9.89 -4.29
CA ILE A 81 -9.83 -9.15 -3.04
C ILE A 81 -10.40 -7.73 -3.16
N LEU A 82 -10.21 -7.06 -4.30
CA LEU A 82 -10.78 -5.74 -4.56
C LEU A 82 -12.31 -5.75 -4.40
N SER A 83 -12.99 -6.70 -5.04
CA SER A 83 -14.46 -6.83 -4.93
C SER A 83 -14.92 -7.09 -3.50
N GLU A 84 -14.16 -7.85 -2.71
CA GLU A 84 -14.49 -8.07 -1.31
C GLU A 84 -14.32 -6.78 -0.48
N LEU A 85 -13.26 -6.00 -0.71
CA LEU A 85 -13.05 -4.72 -0.03
C LEU A 85 -14.10 -3.68 -0.43
N GLU A 86 -14.49 -3.63 -1.70
CA GLU A 86 -15.58 -2.78 -2.17
C GLU A 86 -16.90 -3.14 -1.49
N ARG A 87 -17.18 -4.43 -1.30
CA ARG A 87 -18.38 -4.89 -0.57
C ARG A 87 -18.34 -4.49 0.90
N GLN A 88 -17.19 -4.62 1.55
CA GLN A 88 -16.97 -4.24 2.95
C GLN A 88 -16.98 -2.72 3.18
N SER A 89 -16.67 -1.91 2.15
CA SER A 89 -16.65 -0.44 2.23
C SER A 89 -17.98 0.22 2.64
N SER A 90 -19.09 -0.53 2.54
CA SER A 90 -20.40 -0.09 3.00
C SER A 90 -20.57 -0.10 4.52
N GLN A 91 -19.60 -0.65 5.28
CA GLN A 91 -19.66 -0.83 6.73
C GLN A 91 -18.37 -0.29 7.38
N GLU A 92 -18.43 0.92 7.94
CA GLU A 92 -17.50 1.51 8.94
C GLU A 92 -15.99 1.65 8.62
N TYR A 93 -15.48 1.14 7.50
CA TYR A 93 -14.08 1.26 7.10
C TYR A 93 -13.90 2.24 5.94
N GLU A 94 -12.90 3.13 6.05
CA GLU A 94 -12.44 4.03 4.96
C GLU A 94 -11.46 3.27 4.04
N PRO A 95 -11.93 2.62 2.96
CA PRO A 95 -11.13 1.67 2.19
C PRO A 95 -10.49 2.32 0.98
N ALA A 96 -10.78 3.60 0.71
CA ALA A 96 -10.45 4.23 -0.56
C ALA A 96 -8.94 4.26 -0.82
N PHE A 97 -8.14 4.52 0.22
CA PHE A 97 -6.69 4.47 0.13
C PHE A 97 -6.17 3.06 -0.19
N HIS A 98 -6.78 2.05 0.42
CA HIS A 98 -6.41 0.65 0.23
C HIS A 98 -6.81 0.15 -1.16
N ILE A 99 -7.99 0.53 -1.65
CA ILE A 99 -8.44 0.23 -3.01
C ILE A 99 -7.52 0.88 -4.04
N ALA A 100 -7.09 2.13 -3.83
CA ALA A 100 -6.13 2.78 -4.72
C ALA A 100 -4.81 2.01 -4.85
N GLN A 101 -4.30 1.44 -3.75
CA GLN A 101 -3.09 0.60 -3.80
C GLN A 101 -3.29 -0.65 -4.66
N ILE A 102 -4.47 -1.26 -4.63
CA ILE A 102 -4.74 -2.45 -5.46
C ILE A 102 -4.71 -2.09 -6.94
N TYR A 103 -5.32 -0.97 -7.33
CA TYR A 103 -5.27 -0.47 -8.70
C TYR A 103 -3.84 -0.15 -9.17
N LEU A 104 -2.98 0.39 -8.30
CA LEU A 104 -1.55 0.54 -8.59
C LEU A 104 -0.87 -0.79 -8.88
N GLY A 105 -1.20 -1.84 -8.11
CA GLY A 105 -0.68 -3.18 -8.33
C GLY A 105 -1.12 -3.76 -9.67
N LEU A 106 -2.35 -3.46 -10.07
CA LEU A 106 -2.94 -3.82 -11.36
C LEU A 106 -2.45 -2.97 -12.54
N GLY A 107 -1.68 -1.90 -12.28
CA GLY A 107 -1.21 -0.95 -13.29
C GLY A 107 -2.28 0.01 -13.80
N ASP A 108 -3.43 0.12 -13.12
CA ASP A 108 -4.53 1.01 -13.48
C ASP A 108 -4.41 2.35 -12.72
N ASN A 109 -3.54 3.21 -13.24
CA ASN A 109 -3.21 4.49 -12.61
C ASN A 109 -4.41 5.46 -12.54
N GLU A 110 -5.32 5.40 -13.50
CA GLU A 110 -6.50 6.28 -13.52
C GLU A 110 -7.48 5.94 -12.40
N GLN A 111 -7.75 4.65 -12.20
CA GLN A 111 -8.56 4.20 -11.06
C GLN A 111 -7.86 4.47 -9.74
N ALA A 112 -6.54 4.23 -9.65
CA ALA A 112 -5.78 4.55 -8.46
C ALA A 112 -5.94 6.03 -8.06
N LEU A 113 -5.83 6.96 -9.01
CA LEU A 113 -6.02 8.40 -8.76
C LEU A 113 -7.43 8.73 -8.29
N ALA A 114 -8.46 8.20 -8.95
CA ALA A 114 -9.85 8.43 -8.54
C ALA A 114 -10.12 7.96 -7.11
N TRP A 115 -9.55 6.82 -6.72
CA TRP A 115 -9.68 6.30 -5.36
C TRP A 115 -8.84 7.08 -4.33
N LEU A 116 -7.68 7.64 -4.71
CA LEU A 116 -6.95 8.56 -3.85
C LEU A 116 -7.67 9.90 -3.63
N GLU A 117 -8.37 10.41 -4.64
CA GLU A 117 -9.24 11.58 -4.50
C GLU A 117 -10.36 11.31 -3.50
N LYS A 118 -11.02 10.15 -3.62
CA LYS A 118 -12.01 9.71 -2.64
C LYS A 118 -11.42 9.57 -1.24
N ALA A 119 -10.23 8.99 -1.10
CA ALA A 119 -9.55 8.87 0.19
C ALA A 119 -9.25 10.25 0.80
N CYS A 120 -8.96 11.26 -0.02
CA CYS A 120 -8.79 12.64 0.43
C CYS A 120 -10.09 13.25 0.95
N ASP A 121 -11.22 12.96 0.31
CA ASP A 121 -12.54 13.39 0.77
C ASP A 121 -12.94 12.69 2.08
N GLU A 122 -12.56 11.41 2.22
CA GLU A 122 -12.70 10.61 3.46
C GLU A 122 -11.75 11.08 4.58
N ARG A 123 -10.73 11.91 4.27
CA ARG A 123 -9.67 12.32 5.20
C ARG A 123 -8.88 11.13 5.78
N SER A 124 -8.63 10.14 4.93
CA SER A 124 -7.92 8.93 5.31
C SER A 124 -6.55 9.25 5.91
N VAL A 125 -6.29 8.73 7.10
CA VAL A 125 -5.00 8.92 7.81
C VAL A 125 -3.81 8.37 7.03
N TRP A 126 -4.05 7.46 6.08
CA TRP A 126 -3.00 6.82 5.30
C TRP A 126 -2.45 7.71 4.18
N LEU A 127 -3.10 8.82 3.86
CA LEU A 127 -2.63 9.76 2.84
C LEU A 127 -1.28 10.40 3.19
N ILE A 128 -0.86 10.35 4.46
CA ILE A 128 0.49 10.76 4.89
C ILE A 128 1.60 10.03 4.12
N TRP A 129 1.31 8.85 3.56
CA TRP A 129 2.27 8.05 2.81
C TRP A 129 2.41 8.44 1.33
N LEU A 130 1.56 9.33 0.79
CA LEU A 130 1.57 9.68 -0.65
C LEU A 130 2.89 10.31 -1.10
N GLY A 131 3.45 11.20 -0.28
CA GLY A 131 4.70 11.86 -0.62
C GLY A 131 5.89 10.89 -0.68
N VAL A 132 5.74 9.70 -0.08
CA VAL A 132 6.87 8.95 0.45
C VAL A 132 6.97 7.51 -0.01
N ASP A 133 5.85 6.85 -0.24
CA ASP A 133 5.81 5.46 -0.64
C ASP A 133 6.14 5.32 -2.15
N PRO A 134 7.13 4.48 -2.54
CA PRO A 134 7.50 4.27 -3.94
C PRO A 134 6.39 3.68 -4.81
N LYS A 135 5.35 3.06 -4.24
CA LYS A 135 4.20 2.57 -5.01
C LYS A 135 3.52 3.67 -5.81
N PHE A 136 3.59 4.91 -5.33
CA PHE A 136 3.00 6.07 -5.99
C PHE A 136 3.92 6.69 -7.05
N ASP A 137 5.14 6.18 -7.24
CA ASP A 137 6.07 6.66 -8.28
C ASP A 137 5.42 6.77 -9.68
N PRO A 138 4.57 5.82 -10.13
CA PRO A 138 3.86 5.93 -11.41
C PRO A 138 2.88 7.12 -11.50
N LEU A 139 2.43 7.67 -10.37
CA LEU A 139 1.49 8.78 -10.29
C LEU A 139 2.17 10.13 -10.11
N ARG A 140 3.45 10.17 -9.70
CA ARG A 140 4.13 11.41 -9.29
C ARG A 140 4.20 12.51 -10.35
N SER A 141 4.15 12.14 -11.63
CA SER A 141 4.13 13.11 -12.75
C SER A 141 2.71 13.55 -13.15
N ASN A 142 1.66 13.02 -12.51
CA ASN A 142 0.29 13.35 -12.84
C ASN A 142 -0.16 14.61 -12.08
N PRO A 143 -0.71 15.64 -12.76
CA PRO A 143 -1.18 16.86 -12.10
C PRO A 143 -2.24 16.63 -11.01
N ARG A 144 -3.07 15.59 -11.14
CA ARG A 144 -4.06 15.21 -10.11
C ARG A 144 -3.37 14.73 -8.84
N PHE A 145 -2.25 14.01 -8.97
CA PHE A 145 -1.46 13.57 -7.83
C PHE A 145 -0.78 14.75 -7.11
N GLU A 146 -0.25 15.72 -7.88
CA GLU A 146 0.32 16.94 -7.30
C GLU A 146 -0.74 17.76 -6.54
N ASP A 147 -1.96 17.85 -7.05
CA ASP A 147 -3.08 18.48 -6.34
C ASP A 147 -3.43 17.75 -5.04
N LEU A 148 -3.44 16.41 -5.06
CA LEU A 148 -3.65 15.60 -3.85
C LEU A 148 -2.59 15.88 -2.78
N LEU A 149 -1.31 15.96 -3.15
CA LEU A 149 -0.25 16.32 -2.21
C LEU A 149 -0.50 17.71 -1.58
N ARG A 150 -0.93 18.70 -2.38
CA ARG A 150 -1.29 20.04 -1.86
C ARG A 150 -2.43 19.97 -0.85
N ARG A 151 -3.51 19.25 -1.18
CA ARG A 151 -4.71 19.13 -0.33
C ARG A 151 -4.40 18.47 1.01
N VAL A 152 -3.47 17.52 1.03
CA VAL A 152 -3.03 16.80 2.25
C VAL A 152 -1.90 17.55 2.99
N GLY A 153 -1.33 18.60 2.40
CA GLY A 153 -0.27 19.40 3.00
C GLY A 153 1.12 18.77 2.90
N LEU A 154 1.35 17.89 1.93
CA LEU A 154 2.64 17.22 1.70
C LEU A 154 3.47 17.97 0.65
N PRO A 155 4.82 17.94 0.75
CA PRO A 155 5.70 18.60 -0.22
C PRO A 155 5.69 17.90 -1.60
N HIS A 156 5.75 18.70 -2.67
CA HIS A 156 5.64 18.29 -4.08
C HIS A 156 6.95 17.77 -4.68
N SER A 157 8.05 17.75 -3.91
CA SER A 157 9.33 17.19 -4.35
C SER A 157 10.07 16.54 -3.18
N LEU A 158 10.68 15.38 -3.45
CA LEU A 158 11.55 14.67 -2.51
C LEU A 158 12.93 15.31 -2.35
N ASP A 159 13.22 16.39 -3.10
CA ASP A 159 14.50 17.11 -3.02
C ASP A 159 14.70 17.80 -1.66
N ASN A 160 13.64 17.96 -0.87
CA ASN A 160 13.70 18.57 0.46
C ASN A 160 14.11 17.59 1.60
N TYR A 161 14.43 16.33 1.28
CA TYR A 161 14.86 15.32 2.27
C TYR A 161 16.23 14.70 1.97
N ARG A 162 17.09 15.41 1.23
CA ARG A 162 18.50 15.02 1.04
C ARG A 162 19.40 15.58 2.14
#